data_AF-A0AAV5BMA2-F1
#
_entry.id   AF-A0AAV5BMA2-F1
#
_cell.length_a   1.000
_cell.length_b   1.000
_cell.length_c   1.000
_cell.angle_alpha   90.00
_cell.angle_beta   90.00
_cell.angle_gamma   90.00
#
_symmetry.space_group_name_H-M   'P 1'
#
loop_
_entity.id
_entity.type
_entity.pdbx_description
1 polymer ?
#
loop_
_entity_poly.entity_id
_entity_poly.type
_entity_poly.pdbx_seq_one_letter_code
_entity_poly.pdbx_strand_id
1 'polypeptide(L)'
;MAGEGEDEAAVIERQLEQQLQEQRSSLAAVDEALAADPSNAALLEVHEELLAAIKDAEEGLLHLKRSRLMKQLDEIFPNQEAAPQSPEVAVEP
;
A
#
# COMPACT_ATOMS: atom_id res chain seq x y z
N MET A 1 -18.19 -3.86 -13.29
CA MET A 1 -17.49 -4.59 -12.21
C MET A 1 -16.21 -3.88 -11.72
N ALA A 2 -15.85 -2.68 -12.20
CA ALA A 2 -14.59 -2.01 -11.84
C ALA A 2 -14.60 -1.30 -10.46
N GLY A 3 -15.77 -0.86 -9.96
CA GLY A 3 -15.83 -0.04 -8.73
C GLY A 3 -15.68 -0.80 -7.39
N GLU A 4 -16.00 -2.10 -7.32
CA GLU A 4 -16.05 -2.81 -6.02
C GLU A 4 -14.65 -3.12 -5.45
N GLY A 5 -13.68 -3.44 -6.30
CA GLY A 5 -12.31 -3.74 -5.85
C GLY A 5 -11.46 -2.51 -5.52
N GLU A 6 -11.87 -1.34 -5.98
CA GLU A 6 -11.19 -0.07 -5.72
C GLU A 6 -11.57 0.50 -4.35
N ASP A 7 -12.86 0.43 -4.02
CA ASP A 7 -13.38 0.79 -2.70
C ASP A 7 -12.78 -0.10 -1.60
N GLU A 8 -12.60 -1.40 -1.87
CA GLU A 8 -11.96 -2.34 -0.94
C GLU A 8 -10.49 -1.98 -0.67
N ALA A 9 -9.71 -1.69 -1.72
CA ALA A 9 -8.32 -1.29 -1.56
C ALA A 9 -8.19 0.02 -0.75
N ALA A 10 -9.05 1.00 -1.01
CA ALA A 10 -9.06 2.25 -0.25
C ALA A 10 -9.47 2.05 1.22
N VAL A 11 -10.35 1.09 1.52
CA VAL A 11 -10.70 0.72 2.90
C VAL A 11 -9.51 0.08 3.61
N ILE A 12 -8.83 -0.88 2.97
CA ILE A 12 -7.65 -1.54 3.54
C ILE A 12 -6.53 -0.53 3.80
N GLU A 13 -6.27 0.38 2.86
CA GLU A 13 -5.29 1.47 3.05
C GLU A 13 -5.60 2.29 4.31
N ARG A 14 -6.86 2.72 4.49
CA ARG A 14 -7.27 3.52 5.66
C ARG A 14 -7.13 2.75 6.97
N GLN A 15 -7.49 1.47 6.98
CA GLN A 15 -7.33 0.62 8.17
C GLN A 15 -5.86 0.47 8.55
N LEU A 16 -4.99 0.26 7.56
CA LEU A 16 -3.55 0.13 7.78
C LEU A 16 -2.92 1.45 8.26
N GLU A 17 -3.36 2.59 7.72
CA GLU A 17 -2.95 3.93 8.22
C GLU A 17 -3.34 4.14 9.68
N GLN A 18 -4.54 3.71 10.08
CA GLN A 18 -5.00 3.80 11.46
C GLN A 18 -4.16 2.90 12.38
N GLN A 19 -3.89 1.66 11.97
CA GLN A 19 -3.04 0.74 12.73
C GLN A 19 -1.60 1.26 12.86
N LEU A 20 -1.04 1.87 11.82
CA LEU A 20 0.27 2.51 11.88
C LEU A 20 0.31 3.65 12.91
N GLN A 21 -0.75 4.45 12.99
CA GLN A 21 -0.85 5.52 13.97
C GLN A 21 -0.92 4.96 15.40
N GLU A 22 -1.63 3.86 15.61
CA GLU A 22 -1.70 3.16 16.89
C GLU A 22 -0.34 2.58 17.27
N GLN A 23 0.36 1.91 16.35
CA GLN A 23 1.70 1.36 16.58
C GLN A 23 2.73 2.47 16.90
N ARG A 24 2.68 3.61 16.20
CA ARG A 24 3.53 4.78 16.50
C ARG A 24 3.26 5.33 17.90
N SER A 25 2.01 5.29 18.35
CA SER A 25 1.64 5.71 19.71
C SER A 25 2.16 4.71 20.75
N SER A 26 2.06 3.42 20.47
CA SER A 26 2.66 2.36 21.30
C SER A 26 4.18 2.47 21.38
N LEU A 27 4.85 2.76 20.25
CA LEU A 27 6.29 2.97 20.20
C LEU A 27 6.71 4.15 21.10
N ALA A 28 5.98 5.27 21.05
CA ALA A 28 6.24 6.42 21.91
C ALA A 28 6.11 6.08 23.41
N ALA A 29 5.17 5.21 23.78
CA ALA A 29 5.03 4.75 25.16
C ALA A 29 6.20 3.84 25.58
N VAL A 30 6.71 3.02 24.65
CA VAL A 30 7.90 2.18 24.88
C VAL A 30 9.16 3.05 25.00
N ASP A 31 9.29 4.10 24.18
CA ASP A 31 10.38 5.07 24.26
C ASP A 31 10.41 5.77 25.63
N GLU A 32 9.25 6.16 26.15
CA GLU A 32 9.13 6.77 27.49
C GLU A 32 9.57 5.78 28.59
N ALA A 33 9.16 4.51 28.48
CA ALA A 33 9.57 3.48 29.43
C ALA A 33 11.08 3.20 29.36
N LEU A 34 11.67 3.17 28.15
CA LEU A 34 13.11 3.03 27.93
C LEU A 34 13.90 4.25 28.40
N ALA A 35 13.32 5.46 28.37
CA ALA A 35 13.96 6.63 28.96
C ALA A 35 14.11 6.51 30.49
N ALA A 36 13.17 5.82 31.15
CA ALA A 36 13.23 5.54 32.59
C ALA A 36 14.16 4.37 32.93
N ASP A 37 14.21 3.33 32.10
CA ASP A 37 15.15 2.21 32.22
C ASP A 37 15.73 1.79 30.85
N PRO A 38 16.85 2.41 30.43
CA PRO A 38 17.46 2.15 29.13
C PRO A 38 18.06 0.75 28.98
N SER A 39 18.23 0.02 30.09
CA SER A 39 18.85 -1.30 30.12
C SER A 39 17.83 -2.44 30.12
N ASN A 40 16.54 -2.12 30.07
CA ASN A 40 15.49 -3.12 30.09
C ASN A 40 15.45 -3.92 28.78
N ALA A 41 16.03 -5.11 28.81
CA ALA A 41 16.14 -5.99 27.64
C ALA A 41 14.79 -6.34 27.00
N ALA A 42 13.74 -6.51 27.80
CA ALA A 42 12.41 -6.84 27.28
C ALA A 42 11.78 -5.65 26.53
N LEU A 43 11.96 -4.42 27.04
CA LEU A 43 11.49 -3.22 26.36
C LEU A 43 12.27 -2.94 25.07
N LEU A 44 13.57 -3.22 25.06
CA LEU A 44 14.40 -3.09 23.85
C LEU A 44 13.95 -4.06 22.75
N GLU A 45 13.67 -5.32 23.11
CA GLU A 45 13.15 -6.32 22.17
C GLU A 45 11.80 -5.87 21.57
N VAL A 46 10.85 -5.45 22.41
CA VAL A 46 9.55 -4.95 21.95
C VAL A 46 9.69 -3.69 21.08
N HIS A 47 10.61 -2.79 21.43
CA HIS A 47 10.90 -1.59 20.65
C HIS A 47 11.41 -1.94 19.23
N GLU A 48 12.36 -2.87 19.13
CA GLU A 48 12.88 -3.35 17.84
C GLU A 48 11.80 -4.04 17.00
N GLU A 49 10.97 -4.89 17.62
CA GLU A 49 9.85 -5.54 16.94
C GLU A 49 8.81 -4.53 16.43
N LEU A 50 8.47 -3.52 17.22
CA LEU A 50 7.55 -2.46 16.80
C LEU A 50 8.11 -1.66 15.63
N LEU A 51 9.40 -1.31 15.64
CA LEU A 51 10.04 -0.62 14.53
C LEU A 51 10.01 -1.46 13.24
N ALA A 52 10.28 -2.76 13.33
CA ALA A 52 10.20 -3.66 12.20
C ALA A 52 8.77 -3.75 11.66
N ALA A 53 7.78 -3.96 12.54
CA ALA A 53 6.37 -4.07 12.16
C ALA A 53 5.83 -2.79 11.51
N ILE A 54 6.19 -1.62 12.04
CA ILE A 54 5.83 -0.31 11.46
C ILE A 54 6.41 -0.19 10.05
N LYS A 55 7.69 -0.52 9.89
CA LYS A 55 8.36 -0.43 8.58
C LYS A 55 7.70 -1.34 7.55
N ASP A 56 7.44 -2.60 7.91
CA ASP A 56 6.80 -3.57 7.01
C ASP A 56 5.39 -3.11 6.61
N ALA A 57 4.62 -2.57 7.56
CA ALA A 57 3.30 -2.01 7.29
C ALA A 57 3.36 -0.77 6.37
N GLU A 58 4.35 0.10 6.52
CA GLU A 58 4.57 1.26 5.63
C GLU A 58 4.92 0.83 4.21
N GLU A 59 5.79 -0.16 4.06
CA GLU A 59 6.14 -0.73 2.75
C GLU A 59 4.90 -1.37 2.09
N GLY A 60 4.13 -2.15 2.85
CA GLY A 60 2.87 -2.72 2.40
C GLY A 60 1.86 -1.66 1.94
N LEU A 61 1.68 -0.59 2.74
CA LEU A 61 0.79 0.52 2.41
C LEU A 61 1.22 1.23 1.12
N LEU A 62 2.52 1.45 0.93
CA LEU A 62 3.06 2.05 -0.28
C LEU A 62 2.77 1.19 -1.51
N HIS A 63 2.92 -0.13 -1.39
CA HIS A 63 2.60 -1.07 -2.47
C HIS A 63 1.11 -1.05 -2.83
N LEU A 64 0.22 -1.01 -1.84
CA LEU A 64 -1.23 -0.91 -2.04
C LEU A 64 -1.60 0.38 -2.78
N LYS A 65 -1.12 1.53 -2.31
CA LYS A 65 -1.38 2.83 -2.93
C LYS A 65 -0.91 2.88 -4.38
N ARG A 66 0.31 2.40 -4.65
CA ARG A 66 0.84 2.31 -6.02
C ARG A 66 -0.03 1.43 -6.91
N SER A 67 -0.40 0.25 -6.43
CA SER A 67 -1.25 -0.69 -7.18
C SER A 67 -2.61 -0.06 -7.53
N ARG A 68 -3.26 0.60 -6.56
CA ARG A 68 -4.53 1.31 -6.81
C ARG A 68 -4.37 2.45 -7.81
N LEU A 69 -3.33 3.28 -7.67
CA LEU A 69 -3.08 4.38 -8.61
C LEU A 69 -2.79 3.90 -10.03
N MET A 70 -2.08 2.77 -10.20
CA MET A 70 -1.84 2.19 -11.52
C MET A 70 -3.15 1.70 -12.15
N LYS A 71 -4.01 1.02 -11.38
CA LYS A 71 -5.35 0.62 -11.85
C LYS A 71 -6.20 1.83 -12.26
N GLN A 72 -6.21 2.89 -11.44
CA GLN A 72 -6.88 4.14 -11.77
C GLN A 72 -6.36 4.75 -13.07
N LEU A 73 -5.04 4.72 -13.28
CA LEU A 73 -4.43 5.22 -14.51
C LEU A 73 -4.87 4.41 -15.73
N ASP A 74 -4.90 3.07 -15.62
CA ASP A 74 -5.37 2.18 -16.69
C ASP A 74 -6.87 2.39 -17.02
N GLU A 75 -7.68 2.75 -16.03
CA GLU A 75 -9.12 3.06 -16.24
C GLU A 75 -9.34 4.43 -16.89
N ILE A 76 -8.55 5.44 -16.52
CA ILE A 76 -8.64 6.81 -17.10
C ILE A 76 -8.04 6.84 -18.51
N PHE A 77 -6.95 6.10 -18.71
CA PHE A 77 -6.25 5.97 -19.98
C PHE A 77 -6.23 4.51 -20.41
N PRO A 78 -7.39 3.95 -20.81
CA PRO A 78 -7.42 2.61 -21.35
C PRO A 78 -6.52 2.61 -22.58
N ASN A 79 -5.51 1.74 -22.54
CA ASN A 79 -4.49 1.61 -23.57
C ASN A 79 -5.16 1.67 -24.96
N GLN A 80 -4.84 2.69 -25.77
CA GLN A 80 -5.35 2.80 -27.14
C GLN A 80 -4.62 1.78 -28.03
N GLU A 81 -4.93 0.49 -27.86
CA GLU A 81 -4.63 -0.54 -28.85
C GLU A 81 -5.90 -1.31 -29.19
N ALA A 82 -6.76 -0.65 -29.95
CA ALA A 82 -7.69 -1.32 -30.84
C ALA A 82 -7.96 -0.42 -32.05
N ALA A 83 -7.02 -0.37 -32.98
CA ALA A 83 -7.39 -0.15 -34.38
C ALA A 83 -7.62 -1.53 -35.01
N PRO A 84 -8.88 -1.96 -35.21
CA PRO A 84 -9.14 -3.18 -35.96
C PRO A 84 -8.96 -2.92 -37.46
N GLN A 85 -8.19 -3.81 -38.10
CA GLN A 85 -8.37 -4.33 -39.47
C GLN A 85 -8.34 -3.29 -40.61
N SER A 86 -7.17 -3.09 -41.22
CA SER A 86 -7.12 -2.59 -42.61
C SER A 86 -7.84 -3.59 -43.53
N PRO A 87 -8.71 -3.15 -44.44
CA PRO A 87 -9.51 -4.04 -45.27
C PRO A 87 -8.63 -4.79 -46.28
N GLU A 88 -8.91 -6.09 -46.40
CA GLU A 88 -8.52 -6.94 -47.51
C GLU A 88 -9.02 -6.30 -48.82
N VAL A 89 -8.14 -5.63 -49.57
CA VAL A 89 -8.45 -5.17 -50.93
C VAL A 89 -7.88 -6.20 -51.90
N ALA A 90 -8.76 -7.11 -52.35
CA ALA A 90 -8.52 -7.91 -53.53
C ALA A 90 -8.36 -6.98 -54.75
N VAL A 91 -7.18 -7.01 -55.39
CA VAL A 91 -6.97 -6.41 -56.71
C VAL A 91 -6.39 -7.49 -57.62
N GLU A 92 -7.26 -8.19 -58.34
CA GLU A 92 -6.89 -8.88 -59.59
C GLU A 92 -6.97 -7.89 -60.76
N PRO A 93 -6.01 -7.99 -61.69
CA PRO A 93 -6.35 -8.00 -63.12
C PRO A 93 -5.92 -9.28 -63.84
#